data_AF-A0A924GRK2-F1
#
_entry.id   AF-A0A924GRK2-F1
#
_cell.length_a   1.000
_cell.length_b   1.000
_cell.length_c   1.000
_cell.angle_alpha   90.00
_cell.angle_beta   90.00
_cell.angle_gamma   90.00
#
_symmetry.space_group_name_H-M   'P 1'
#
loop_
_entity.id
_entity.type
_entity.pdbx_description
1 polymer ?
#
loop_
_entity_poly.entity_id
_entity_poly.type
_entity_poly.pdbx_seq_one_letter_code
_entity_poly.pdbx_strand_id
1 'polypeptide(L)'
;MTALPAEEDQARPQPQSLTDLFVSFTLLALQGFGGVLAVVQRELVEKKRWLTREEFVEEWAVAQIMPGPNVVNLSLMIGHRYFGLRGALAALAGMLTVPLVVVLMLALVYAQFAGHPGVAGALRGMGAVAAGLIAATGLRLMGALRLHPLGLPMCIALALACFTGIALLRLPLAYVLLGLGLTACTLTYRKLAS
;
A
#
# COMPACT_ATOMS: atom_id res chain seq x y z
N MET A 1 -36.51 23.98 -22.20
CA MET A 1 -35.65 24.03 -20.99
C MET A 1 -36.16 23.00 -20.01
N THR A 2 -35.77 21.74 -20.20
CA THR A 2 -36.13 20.61 -19.35
C THR A 2 -35.19 20.64 -18.16
N ALA A 3 -35.74 20.88 -16.97
CA ALA A 3 -34.97 20.78 -15.73
C ALA A 3 -34.42 19.36 -15.60
N LEU A 4 -33.10 19.23 -15.45
CA LEU A 4 -32.48 17.98 -15.05
C LEU A 4 -33.02 17.62 -13.67
N PRO A 5 -33.48 16.38 -13.44
CA PRO A 5 -33.88 15.95 -12.11
C PRO A 5 -32.68 16.11 -11.17
N ALA A 6 -32.89 16.83 -10.07
CA ALA A 6 -31.92 16.87 -8.98
C ALA A 6 -31.65 15.43 -8.55
N GLU A 7 -30.43 14.95 -8.78
CA GLU A 7 -29.97 13.70 -8.20
C GLU A 7 -30.18 13.80 -6.70
N GLU A 8 -31.05 12.93 -6.17
CA GLU A 8 -31.30 12.79 -4.76
C GLU A 8 -29.97 12.50 -4.07
N ASP A 9 -29.48 13.49 -3.30
CA ASP A 9 -28.35 13.35 -2.39
C ASP A 9 -28.75 12.35 -1.28
N GLN A 10 -28.64 11.06 -1.59
CA GLN A 10 -28.72 9.99 -0.60
C GLN A 10 -27.67 10.30 0.46
N ALA A 11 -28.12 10.71 1.65
CA ALA A 11 -27.29 11.09 2.78
C ALA A 11 -26.22 10.02 3.02
N ARG A 12 -24.99 10.28 2.55
CA ARG A 12 -23.90 9.31 2.60
C ARG A 12 -23.54 9.05 4.05
N PRO A 13 -23.17 7.82 4.42
CA PRO A 13 -22.63 7.55 5.74
C PRO A 13 -21.34 8.37 5.92
N GLN A 14 -21.35 9.26 6.91
CA GLN A 14 -20.20 10.05 7.32
C GLN A 14 -19.61 9.47 8.61
N PRO A 15 -18.33 9.70 8.91
CA PRO A 15 -17.78 9.33 10.21
C PRO A 15 -18.61 10.00 11.32
N GLN A 16 -19.15 9.21 12.24
CA GLN A 16 -20.09 9.70 13.26
C GLN A 16 -19.39 10.49 14.37
N SER A 17 -18.08 10.30 14.53
CA SER A 17 -17.28 10.98 15.55
C SER A 17 -15.78 10.99 15.21
N LEU A 18 -15.03 11.84 15.90
CA LEU A 18 -13.56 11.83 15.87
C LEU A 18 -12.97 10.46 16.27
N THR A 19 -13.65 9.74 17.17
CA THR A 19 -13.23 8.40 17.60
C THR A 19 -13.40 7.37 16.49
N ASP A 20 -14.49 7.42 15.72
CA ASP A 20 -14.69 6.52 14.57
C ASP A 20 -13.63 6.77 13.49
N LEU A 21 -13.26 8.03 13.28
CA LEU A 21 -12.16 8.42 12.38
C LEU A 21 -10.82 7.84 12.88
N PHE A 22 -10.49 8.03 14.16
CA PHE A 22 -9.27 7.50 14.78
C PHE A 22 -9.18 5.97 14.66
N VAL A 23 -10.27 5.26 14.99
CA VAL A 23 -10.32 3.80 14.95
C VAL A 23 -10.23 3.29 13.51
N SER A 24 -10.91 3.95 12.56
CA SER A 24 -10.87 3.54 11.15
C SER A 24 -9.45 3.69 10.56
N PHE A 25 -8.78 4.81 10.82
CA PHE A 25 -7.40 5.01 10.35
C PHE A 25 -6.38 4.13 11.09
N THR A 26 -6.63 3.81 12.37
CA THR A 26 -5.86 2.81 13.10
C THR A 26 -5.94 1.44 12.42
N LEU A 27 -7.15 0.98 12.09
CA LEU A 27 -7.36 -0.31 11.42
C LEU A 27 -6.73 -0.34 10.03
N LEU A 28 -6.82 0.77 9.29
CA LEU A 28 -6.14 0.93 8.01
C LEU A 28 -4.62 0.79 8.14
N ALA A 29 -4.03 1.42 9.16
CA ALA A 29 -2.59 1.35 9.39
C ALA A 29 -2.12 -0.08 9.71
N LEU A 30 -2.93 -0.86 10.43
CA LEU A 30 -2.64 -2.26 10.77
C LEU A 30 -2.83 -3.22 9.58
N GLN A 31 -3.62 -2.86 8.57
CA GLN A 31 -3.96 -3.72 7.44
C GLN A 31 -3.11 -3.44 6.17
N GLY A 32 -2.16 -2.51 6.22
CA GLY A 32 -1.37 -2.07 5.05
C GLY A 32 -0.42 -3.10 4.41
N PHE A 33 -0.47 -4.38 4.79
CA PHE A 33 0.47 -5.39 4.28
C PHE A 33 0.06 -5.89 2.88
N GLY A 34 0.96 -5.77 1.91
CA GLY A 34 0.82 -6.40 0.58
C GLY A 34 -0.06 -5.67 -0.44
N GLY A 35 -0.52 -4.45 -0.14
CA GLY A 35 -1.28 -3.65 -1.11
C GLY A 35 -2.12 -2.55 -0.47
N VAL A 36 -1.47 -1.53 0.11
CA VAL A 36 -2.14 -0.50 0.91
C VAL A 36 -3.26 0.21 0.14
N LEU A 37 -3.05 0.52 -1.14
CA LEU A 37 -4.07 1.16 -1.99
C LEU A 37 -5.38 0.37 -2.01
N ALA A 38 -5.31 -0.95 -2.25
CA ALA A 38 -6.49 -1.81 -2.33
C ALA A 38 -7.20 -1.90 -0.97
N VAL A 39 -6.43 -1.94 0.12
CA VAL A 39 -6.98 -1.97 1.49
C VAL A 39 -7.69 -0.67 1.82
N VAL A 40 -7.05 0.47 1.54
CA VAL A 40 -7.61 1.81 1.78
C VAL A 40 -8.87 2.03 0.94
N GLN A 41 -8.82 1.69 -0.34
CA GLN A 41 -9.96 1.79 -1.24
C GLN A 41 -11.13 0.92 -0.74
N ARG A 42 -10.88 -0.33 -0.39
CA ARG A 42 -11.92 -1.24 0.13
C ARG A 42 -12.55 -0.72 1.42
N GLU A 43 -11.75 -0.18 2.33
CA GLU A 43 -12.28 0.31 3.61
C GLU A 43 -13.10 1.59 3.41
N LEU A 44 -12.57 2.58 2.67
CA LEU A 44 -13.18 3.90 2.53
C LEU A 44 -14.34 3.92 1.52
N VAL A 45 -14.24 3.17 0.42
CA VAL A 45 -15.23 3.16 -0.67
C VAL A 45 -16.24 2.03 -0.49
N GLU A 46 -15.80 0.78 -0.24
CA GLU A 46 -16.71 -0.36 -0.24
C GLU A 46 -17.41 -0.58 1.11
N LYS A 47 -16.64 -0.57 2.22
CA LYS A 47 -17.17 -0.84 3.55
C LYS A 47 -17.81 0.38 4.20
N LYS A 48 -17.04 1.47 4.36
CA LYS A 48 -17.49 2.69 5.04
C LYS A 48 -18.31 3.60 4.13
N ARG A 49 -18.10 3.53 2.80
CA ARG A 49 -18.80 4.33 1.77
C ARG A 49 -18.72 5.84 2.04
N TRP A 50 -17.58 6.28 2.58
CA TRP A 50 -17.28 7.69 2.87
C TRP A 50 -16.98 8.46 1.57
N LEU A 51 -16.37 7.79 0.59
CA LEU A 51 -15.97 8.36 -0.70
C LEU A 51 -16.51 7.49 -1.83
N THR A 52 -16.87 8.12 -2.96
CA THR A 52 -17.06 7.37 -4.21
C THR A 52 -15.70 6.91 -4.76
N ARG A 53 -15.73 6.06 -5.79
CA ARG A 53 -14.51 5.60 -6.45
C ARG A 53 -13.78 6.77 -7.11
N GLU A 54 -14.52 7.72 -7.68
CA GLU A 54 -14.01 8.91 -8.35
C GLU A 54 -13.35 9.86 -7.34
N GLU A 55 -14.05 10.19 -6.26
CA GLU A 55 -13.50 11.03 -5.18
C GLU A 55 -12.26 10.40 -4.56
N PHE A 56 -12.27 9.09 -4.34
CA PHE A 56 -11.11 8.39 -3.82
C PHE A 56 -9.89 8.52 -4.74
N VAL A 57 -10.08 8.39 -6.06
CA VAL A 57 -8.99 8.52 -7.03
C VAL A 57 -8.45 9.95 -7.07
N GLU A 58 -9.31 10.96 -6.99
CA GLU A 58 -8.90 12.36 -6.92
C GLU A 58 -8.08 12.66 -5.66
N GLU A 59 -8.60 12.29 -4.48
CA GLU A 59 -7.93 12.48 -3.19
C GLU A 59 -6.60 11.71 -3.14
N TRP A 60 -6.57 10.49 -3.70
CA TRP A 60 -5.36 9.68 -3.82
C TRP A 60 -4.32 10.32 -4.75
N ALA A 61 -4.74 10.87 -5.89
CA ALA A 61 -3.85 11.55 -6.81
C ALA A 61 -3.21 12.79 -6.16
N VAL A 62 -3.99 13.56 -5.40
CA VAL A 62 -3.46 14.69 -4.63
C VAL A 62 -2.47 14.21 -3.56
N ALA A 63 -2.79 13.12 -2.85
CA ALA A 63 -1.90 12.54 -1.85
C ALA A 63 -0.56 12.06 -2.43
N GLN A 64 -0.50 11.67 -3.70
CA GLN A 64 0.73 11.30 -4.41
C GLN A 64 1.59 12.50 -4.83
N ILE A 65 0.98 13.67 -5.06
CA ILE A 65 1.70 14.90 -5.40
C ILE A 65 2.30 15.54 -4.14
N MET A 66 1.65 15.35 -2.98
CA MET A 66 2.13 15.84 -1.70
C MET A 66 3.39 15.09 -1.24
N PRO A 67 4.39 15.80 -0.67
CA PRO A 67 5.56 15.14 -0.11
C PRO A 67 5.17 14.34 1.14
N GLY A 68 5.55 13.06 1.18
CA GLY A 68 5.34 12.19 2.34
C GLY A 68 4.61 10.90 2.00
N PRO A 69 4.21 10.11 3.02
CA PRO A 69 3.49 8.86 2.80
C PRO A 69 2.05 9.13 2.32
N ASN A 70 1.69 8.62 1.14
CA ASN A 70 0.37 8.85 0.52
C ASN A 70 -0.81 8.61 1.47
N VAL A 71 -0.74 7.54 2.27
CA VAL A 71 -1.82 7.12 3.17
C VAL A 71 -1.99 8.09 4.33
N VAL A 72 -0.88 8.68 4.81
CA VAL A 72 -0.89 9.72 5.84
C VAL A 72 -1.49 11.00 5.30
N ASN A 73 -1.07 11.43 4.10
CA ASN A 73 -1.62 12.61 3.43
C ASN A 73 -3.13 12.45 3.21
N LEU A 74 -3.56 11.29 2.70
CA LEU A 74 -4.97 10.97 2.52
C LEU A 74 -5.74 11.02 3.86
N SER A 75 -5.18 10.48 4.95
CA SER A 75 -5.83 10.52 6.27
C SER A 75 -6.03 11.94 6.79
N LEU A 76 -5.05 12.82 6.55
CA LEU A 76 -5.12 14.23 6.92
C LEU A 76 -6.19 14.96 6.11
N MET A 77 -6.23 14.74 4.80
CA MET A 77 -7.21 15.36 3.90
C MET A 77 -8.64 14.92 4.25
N ILE A 78 -8.87 13.62 4.40
CA ILE A 78 -10.16 13.06 4.78
C ILE A 78 -10.58 13.54 6.17
N GLY A 79 -9.66 13.52 7.14
CA GLY A 79 -9.96 14.02 8.49
C GLY A 79 -10.28 15.52 8.51
N HIS A 80 -9.57 16.30 7.71
CA HIS A 80 -9.85 17.73 7.53
C HIS A 80 -11.22 17.97 6.90
N ARG A 81 -11.59 17.19 5.90
CA ARG A 81 -12.86 17.30 5.18
C ARG A 81 -14.08 17.10 6.09
N TYR A 82 -14.04 16.16 7.04
CA TYR A 82 -15.19 15.85 7.89
C TYR A 82 -15.26 16.67 9.19
N PHE A 83 -14.14 16.93 9.87
CA PHE A 83 -14.14 17.60 11.19
C PHE A 83 -13.10 18.74 11.29
N GLY A 84 -12.64 19.28 10.16
CA GLY A 84 -11.63 20.33 10.10
C GLY A 84 -10.30 19.91 10.73
N LEU A 85 -9.59 20.85 11.33
CA LEU A 85 -8.26 20.61 11.91
C LEU A 85 -8.27 19.50 12.99
N ARG A 86 -9.35 19.40 13.77
CA ARG A 86 -9.50 18.37 14.82
C ARG A 86 -9.59 16.96 14.22
N GLY A 87 -10.32 16.81 13.11
CA GLY A 87 -10.41 15.54 12.38
C GLY A 87 -9.09 15.15 11.75
N ALA A 88 -8.38 16.10 11.14
CA ALA A 88 -7.06 15.85 10.56
C ALA A 88 -6.08 15.31 11.60
N LEU A 89 -6.01 15.95 12.78
CA LEU A 89 -5.15 15.50 13.88
C LEU A 89 -5.58 14.14 14.45
N ALA A 90 -6.88 13.90 14.59
CA ALA A 90 -7.41 12.62 15.07
C ALA A 90 -7.11 11.47 14.09
N ALA A 91 -7.28 11.69 12.79
CA ALA A 91 -6.95 10.72 11.75
C ALA A 91 -5.46 10.39 11.74
N LEU A 92 -4.61 11.43 11.78
CA LEU A 92 -3.15 11.28 11.84
C LEU A 92 -2.71 10.54 13.10
N ALA A 93 -3.26 10.90 14.26
CA ALA A 93 -2.97 10.23 15.52
C ALA A 93 -3.38 8.74 15.45
N GLY A 94 -4.57 8.43 14.95
CA GLY A 94 -5.00 7.04 14.78
C GLY A 94 -4.06 6.25 13.87
N MET A 95 -3.63 6.87 12.78
CA MET A 95 -2.72 6.26 11.82
C MET A 95 -1.32 5.97 12.39
N LEU A 96 -0.80 6.81 13.29
CA LEU A 96 0.57 6.72 13.78
C LEU A 96 0.68 6.07 15.16
N THR A 97 -0.23 6.38 16.08
CA THR A 97 -0.11 6.02 17.50
C THR A 97 -0.10 4.51 17.70
N VAL A 98 -1.06 3.77 17.14
CA VAL A 98 -1.15 2.33 17.39
C VAL A 98 0.00 1.55 16.74
N PRO A 99 0.35 1.75 15.46
CA PRO A 99 1.52 1.09 14.89
C PRO A 99 2.82 1.40 15.64
N LEU A 100 3.00 2.66 16.07
CA LEU A 100 4.17 3.06 16.85
C LEU A 100 4.22 2.37 18.21
N VAL A 101 3.10 2.29 18.92
CA VAL A 101 3.00 1.56 20.20
C VAL A 101 3.30 0.08 20.01
N VAL A 102 2.78 -0.55 18.96
CA VAL A 102 3.05 -1.97 18.65
C VAL A 102 4.53 -2.19 18.38
N VAL A 103 5.17 -1.35 17.57
CA VAL A 103 6.60 -1.46 17.26
C VAL A 103 7.45 -1.21 18.49
N LEU A 104 7.13 -0.20 19.31
CA LEU A 104 7.84 0.08 20.56
C LEU A 104 7.71 -1.07 21.55
N MET A 105 6.51 -1.64 21.71
CA MET A 105 6.29 -2.79 22.57
C MET A 105 7.13 -3.98 22.12
N LEU A 106 7.11 -4.29 20.81
CA LEU A 106 7.94 -5.34 20.24
C LEU A 106 9.44 -5.07 20.45
N ALA A 107 9.88 -3.82 20.31
CA ALA A 107 11.27 -3.43 20.54
C ALA A 107 11.69 -3.60 22.01
N LEU A 108 10.83 -3.26 22.96
CA LEU A 108 11.06 -3.45 24.39
C LEU A 108 11.14 -4.93 24.75
N VAL A 109 10.19 -5.73 24.26
CA VAL A 109 10.20 -7.20 24.42
C VAL A 109 11.47 -7.78 23.81
N TYR A 110 11.85 -7.33 22.61
CA TYR A 110 13.10 -7.76 21.99
C TYR A 110 14.32 -7.41 22.85
N ALA A 111 14.41 -6.18 23.37
CA ALA A 111 15.54 -5.74 24.20
C ALA A 111 15.68 -6.56 25.50
N GLN A 112 14.56 -6.96 26.11
CA GLN A 112 14.59 -7.77 27.34
C GLN A 112 14.91 -9.24 27.09
N PHE A 113 14.47 -9.80 25.96
CA PHE A 113 14.58 -11.23 25.66
C PHE A 113 15.56 -11.56 24.53
N ALA A 114 16.39 -10.60 24.10
CA ALA A 114 17.35 -10.76 22.99
C ALA A 114 18.31 -11.95 23.18
N GLY A 115 18.63 -12.31 24.43
CA GLY A 115 19.51 -13.45 24.76
C GLY A 115 18.81 -14.82 24.72
N HIS A 116 17.48 -14.89 24.61
CA HIS A 116 16.75 -16.15 24.62
C HIS A 116 16.65 -16.74 23.20
N PRO A 117 17.08 -17.99 22.97
CA PRO A 117 17.09 -18.60 21.63
C PRO A 117 15.71 -18.66 20.96
N GLY A 118 14.64 -18.70 21.76
CA GLY A 118 13.25 -18.63 21.27
C GLY A 118 12.90 -17.31 20.57
N VAL A 119 13.48 -16.17 20.97
CA VAL A 119 13.21 -14.87 20.34
C VAL A 119 13.91 -14.75 18.99
N ALA A 120 15.15 -15.23 18.90
CA ALA A 120 15.85 -15.33 17.62
C ALA A 120 15.13 -16.25 16.62
N GLY A 121 14.52 -17.34 17.12
CA GLY A 121 13.65 -18.22 16.33
C GLY A 121 12.38 -17.51 15.84
N ALA A 122 11.69 -16.78 16.73
CA ALA A 122 10.49 -16.02 16.38
C ALA A 122 10.77 -14.93 15.33
N LEU A 123 11.88 -14.19 15.46
CA LEU A 123 12.31 -13.20 14.46
C LEU A 123 12.58 -13.83 13.10
N ARG A 124 13.28 -14.99 13.07
CA ARG A 124 13.48 -15.75 11.82
C ARG A 124 12.16 -16.21 11.22
N GLY A 125 11.23 -16.68 12.06
CA GLY A 125 9.88 -17.07 11.64
C GLY A 125 9.12 -15.90 11.00
N MET A 126 9.12 -14.73 11.64
CA MET A 126 8.52 -13.51 11.07
C MET A 126 9.17 -13.09 9.75
N GLY A 127 10.50 -13.19 9.65
CA GLY A 127 11.22 -12.95 8.40
C GLY A 127 10.81 -13.93 7.30
N ALA A 128 10.63 -15.21 7.61
CA ALA A 128 10.15 -16.22 6.68
C ALA A 128 8.70 -15.95 6.23
N VAL A 129 7.81 -15.54 7.14
CA VAL A 129 6.43 -15.14 6.82
C VAL A 129 6.41 -13.91 5.91
N ALA A 130 7.24 -12.89 6.19
CA ALA A 130 7.34 -11.71 5.36
C ALA A 130 7.84 -12.07 3.95
N ALA A 131 8.86 -12.92 3.84
CA ALA A 131 9.35 -13.43 2.55
C ALA A 131 8.26 -14.21 1.79
N GLY A 132 7.51 -15.07 2.49
CA GLY A 132 6.38 -15.81 1.94
C GLY A 132 5.26 -14.90 1.42
N LEU A 133 4.94 -13.83 2.15
CA LEU A 133 3.93 -12.85 1.73
C LEU A 133 4.39 -12.07 0.49
N ILE A 134 5.65 -11.65 0.44
CA ILE A 134 6.24 -11.00 -0.74
C ILE A 134 6.19 -11.94 -1.95
N ALA A 135 6.57 -13.21 -1.76
CA ALA A 135 6.49 -14.23 -2.80
C ALA A 135 5.03 -14.44 -3.27
N ALA A 136 4.07 -14.52 -2.35
CA ALA A 136 2.65 -14.66 -2.67
C ALA A 136 2.11 -13.48 -3.49
N THR A 137 2.50 -12.24 -3.13
CA THR A 137 2.16 -11.05 -3.90
C THR A 137 2.77 -11.08 -5.30
N GLY A 138 4.04 -11.51 -5.41
CA GLY A 138 4.70 -11.72 -6.71
C GLY A 138 3.98 -12.76 -7.57
N LEU A 139 3.54 -13.87 -6.97
CA LEU A 139 2.77 -14.91 -7.65
C LEU A 139 1.40 -14.40 -8.12
N ARG A 140 0.71 -13.59 -7.30
CA ARG A 140 -0.55 -12.94 -7.73
C ARG A 140 -0.32 -12.02 -8.93
N LEU A 141 0.79 -11.28 -8.93
CA LEU A 141 1.14 -10.38 -10.04
C LEU A 141 1.53 -11.14 -11.32
N MET A 142 2.05 -12.37 -11.20
CA MET A 142 2.36 -13.25 -12.33
C MET A 142 1.13 -13.55 -13.20
N GLY A 143 -0.06 -13.62 -12.59
CA GLY A 143 -1.33 -13.76 -13.33
C GLY A 143 -1.62 -12.56 -14.25
N ALA A 144 -1.32 -11.35 -13.80
CA ALA A 144 -1.46 -10.14 -14.62
C ALA A 144 -0.41 -10.08 -15.75
N LEU A 145 0.78 -10.66 -15.52
CA LEU A 145 1.83 -10.77 -16.53
C LEU A 145 1.47 -11.67 -17.72
N ARG A 146 0.54 -12.63 -17.55
CA ARG A 146 0.08 -13.49 -18.66
C ARG A 146 -0.64 -12.72 -19.77
N LEU A 147 -1.19 -11.55 -19.43
CA LEU A 147 -1.85 -10.64 -20.37
C LEU A 147 -0.85 -9.68 -21.04
N HIS A 148 0.43 -9.73 -20.67
CA HIS A 148 1.45 -8.80 -21.15
C HIS A 148 2.00 -9.22 -22.53
N PRO A 149 2.13 -8.29 -23.49
CA PRO A 149 2.45 -8.59 -24.90
C PRO A 149 3.83 -9.23 -25.16
N LEU A 150 4.72 -9.32 -24.17
CA LEU A 150 6.03 -9.96 -24.33
C LEU A 150 5.98 -11.48 -24.31
N GLY A 151 4.91 -12.07 -23.77
CA GLY A 151 4.80 -13.51 -23.53
C GLY A 151 5.45 -13.94 -22.21
N LEU A 152 4.84 -14.95 -21.59
CA LEU A 152 5.23 -15.53 -20.31
C LEU A 152 6.72 -15.94 -20.19
N PRO A 153 7.38 -16.56 -21.21
CA PRO A 153 8.77 -17.00 -21.07
C PRO A 153 9.76 -15.85 -20.95
N MET A 154 9.53 -14.73 -21.65
CA MET A 154 10.41 -13.56 -21.60
C MET A 154 10.32 -12.86 -20.23
N CYS A 155 9.12 -12.79 -19.66
CA CYS A 155 8.90 -12.20 -18.34
C CYS A 155 9.53 -13.05 -17.22
N ILE A 156 9.44 -14.38 -17.33
CA ILE A 156 10.10 -15.31 -16.40
C ILE A 156 11.62 -15.20 -16.53
N ALA A 157 12.16 -15.12 -17.75
CA ALA A 157 13.60 -14.94 -17.98
C ALA A 157 14.12 -13.62 -17.37
N LEU A 158 13.40 -12.51 -17.53
CA LEU A 158 13.74 -11.22 -16.92
C LEU A 158 13.64 -11.26 -15.39
N ALA A 159 12.62 -11.91 -14.84
CA ALA A 159 12.47 -12.08 -13.39
C ALA A 159 13.62 -12.91 -12.80
N LEU A 160 14.01 -14.01 -13.45
CA LEU A 160 15.17 -14.83 -13.09
C LEU A 160 16.48 -14.05 -13.22
N ALA A 161 16.66 -13.25 -14.28
CA ALA A 161 17.85 -12.42 -14.46
C ALA A 161 17.97 -11.35 -13.36
N CYS A 162 16.87 -10.66 -13.02
CA CYS A 162 16.82 -9.72 -11.90
C CYS A 162 17.12 -10.41 -10.56
N PHE A 163 16.49 -11.56 -10.29
CA PHE A 163 16.73 -12.32 -9.07
C PHE A 163 18.20 -12.76 -8.97
N THR A 164 18.79 -13.26 -10.05
CA THR A 164 20.19 -13.68 -10.10
C THR A 164 21.14 -12.49 -9.90
N GLY A 165 20.86 -11.35 -10.55
CA GLY A 165 21.66 -10.12 -10.40
C GLY A 165 21.65 -9.54 -8.99
N ILE A 166 20.52 -9.59 -8.30
CA ILE A 166 20.39 -9.06 -6.94
C ILE A 166 20.87 -10.10 -5.90
N ALA A 167 20.45 -11.36 -6.01
CA ALA A 167 20.68 -12.37 -4.99
C ALA A 167 22.08 -13.00 -5.05
N LEU A 168 22.64 -13.24 -6.24
CA LEU A 168 23.97 -13.86 -6.38
C LEU A 168 25.09 -12.84 -6.58
N LEU A 169 24.86 -11.80 -7.39
CA LEU A 169 25.89 -10.80 -7.71
C LEU A 169 25.92 -9.61 -6.73
N ARG A 170 24.96 -9.53 -5.78
CA ARG A 170 24.79 -8.43 -4.81
C ARG A 170 24.91 -7.04 -5.45
N LEU A 171 24.47 -6.91 -6.71
CA LEU A 171 24.57 -5.65 -7.41
C LEU A 171 23.63 -4.63 -6.75
N PRO A 172 24.03 -3.35 -6.66
CA PRO A 172 23.15 -2.32 -6.12
C PRO A 172 21.87 -2.29 -6.96
N LEU A 173 20.72 -2.28 -6.27
CA LEU A 173 19.40 -2.33 -6.88
C LEU A 173 19.25 -1.30 -8.02
N ALA A 174 19.88 -0.13 -7.87
CA ALA A 174 19.92 0.92 -8.88
C ALA A 174 20.49 0.46 -10.24
N TYR A 175 21.57 -0.32 -10.26
CA TYR A 175 22.17 -0.81 -11.52
C TYR A 175 21.32 -1.88 -12.18
N VAL A 176 20.66 -2.74 -11.39
CA VAL A 176 19.74 -3.74 -11.90
C VAL A 176 18.50 -3.07 -12.51
N LEU A 177 17.93 -2.07 -11.82
CA LEU A 177 16.78 -1.32 -12.32
C LEU A 177 17.11 -0.50 -13.56
N LEU A 178 18.26 0.17 -13.61
CA LEU A 178 18.68 0.93 -14.79
C LEU A 178 19.04 0.02 -15.96
N GLY A 179 19.77 -1.09 -15.74
CA GLY A 179 20.17 -1.98 -16.83
C GLY A 179 19.05 -2.89 -17.33
N LEU A 180 18.51 -3.73 -16.45
CA LEU A 180 17.47 -4.70 -16.81
C LEU A 180 16.10 -4.05 -16.98
N GLY A 181 15.80 -2.99 -16.21
CA GLY A 181 14.55 -2.25 -16.37
C GLY A 181 14.48 -1.51 -17.70
N LEU A 182 15.54 -0.80 -18.12
CA LEU A 182 15.55 -0.11 -19.42
C LEU A 182 15.52 -1.09 -20.59
N THR A 183 16.24 -2.21 -20.52
CA THR A 183 16.20 -3.24 -21.58
C THR A 183 14.84 -3.93 -21.65
N ALA A 184 14.19 -4.21 -20.52
CA ALA A 184 12.82 -4.72 -20.49
C ALA A 184 11.81 -3.71 -21.09
N CYS A 185 11.89 -2.43 -20.72
CA CYS A 185 11.02 -1.38 -21.25
C CYS A 185 11.22 -1.18 -22.75
N THR A 186 12.46 -1.15 -23.24
CA THR A 186 12.75 -0.97 -24.67
C THR A 186 12.33 -2.17 -25.50
N LEU A 187 12.53 -3.41 -25.03
CA LEU A 187 12.03 -4.61 -25.71
C LEU A 187 10.50 -4.65 -25.72
N THR A 188 9.85 -4.18 -24.65
CA THR A 188 8.40 -4.06 -24.58
C THR A 188 7.87 -3.05 -25.57
N TYR A 189 8.47 -1.87 -25.63
CA TYR A 189 8.09 -0.81 -26.55
C TYR A 189 8.25 -1.23 -28.02
N ARG A 190 9.35 -1.95 -28.34
CA ARG A 190 9.60 -2.47 -29.69
C ARG A 190 8.61 -3.54 -30.13
N LYS A 191 8.12 -4.38 -29.20
CA LYS A 191 7.12 -5.42 -29.48
C LYS A 191 5.69 -4.88 -29.57
N LEU A 192 5.40 -3.76 -28.91
CA LEU A 192 4.11 -3.08 -29.00
C LEU A 192 3.98 -2.23 -30.28
N ALA A 193 5.11 -1.79 -30.83
CA ALA A 193 5.20 -1.02 -32.07
C ALA A 193 5.29 -1.88 -33.35
N SER A 194 5.28 -3.22 -33.23
CA SER A 194 5.31 -4.19 -34.35
C SER A 194 3.99 -4.95 -34.43
#